data_AF-A0A846HAN0-F1
#
_entry.id   AF-A0A846HAN0-F1
#
_cell.length_a   1.000
_cell.length_b   1.000
_cell.length_c   1.000
_cell.angle_alpha   90.00
_cell.angle_beta   90.00
_cell.angle_gamma   90.00
#
_symmetry.space_group_name_H-M   'P 1'
#
loop_
_entity.id
_entity.type
_entity.pdbx_description
1 polymer ?
#
loop_
_entity_poly.entity_id
_entity_poly.type
_entity_poly.pdbx_seq_one_letter_code
_entity_poly.pdbx_strand_id
1 'polypeptide(L)'
;MKTAFRHPNPNLQFPWNLAQIGLFIFPLSPFLGAVTLGLASLKTWLRQHRTIIQSPLNWGFALLGVLLIISSAFAENKTEAFLGLFNFLPFFLFFAGFSALIQTPTQLRQLSWNLVISSIPVVIIGFGQLFFGWTSKLEILWIVLEINILPQGDPPGRMASIFMHANTLAAYLVIVFILGLGLWLESYQQLRGRGQGAGGRGQGAGGRGQGAGGRGQGAGGRGKEDLKTFA
;
A
#
# COMPACT_ATOMS: atom_id res chain seq x y z
N MET A 1 3.25 -17.15 4.77
CA MET A 1 3.63 -15.78 4.34
C MET A 1 4.20 -15.71 2.90
N LYS A 2 3.95 -16.68 1.99
CA LYS A 2 4.54 -16.66 0.62
C LYS A 2 3.70 -15.92 -0.45
N THR A 3 2.47 -15.55 -0.14
CA THR A 3 1.55 -14.82 -1.06
C THR A 3 1.57 -13.30 -0.87
N ALA A 4 2.29 -12.78 0.12
CA ALA A 4 2.15 -11.42 0.60
C ALA A 4 2.72 -10.33 -0.33
N PHE A 5 3.48 -10.66 -1.38
CA PHE A 5 4.02 -9.67 -2.32
C PHE A 5 3.48 -9.81 -3.75
N ARG A 6 2.61 -10.79 -4.00
CA ARG A 6 2.07 -11.02 -5.33
C ARG A 6 0.77 -10.26 -5.54
N HIS A 7 0.73 -9.51 -6.62
CA HIS A 7 -0.47 -8.87 -7.12
C HIS A 7 -1.44 -9.95 -7.65
N PRO A 8 -2.76 -9.86 -7.37
CA PRO A 8 -3.74 -10.84 -7.86
C PRO A 8 -3.70 -11.05 -9.38
N ASN A 9 -3.53 -9.96 -10.12
CA ASN A 9 -3.27 -9.97 -11.56
C ASN A 9 -1.75 -9.94 -11.84
N PRO A 10 -1.15 -10.97 -12.48
CA PRO A 10 0.28 -11.01 -12.77
C PRO A 10 0.73 -9.88 -13.71
N ASN A 11 -0.15 -9.41 -14.60
CA ASN A 11 0.14 -8.28 -15.48
C ASN A 11 0.30 -6.96 -14.72
N LEU A 12 -0.12 -6.88 -13.45
CA LEU A 12 0.08 -5.69 -12.63
C LEU A 12 1.20 -5.83 -11.60
N GLN A 13 1.91 -6.96 -11.57
CA GLN A 13 2.99 -7.18 -10.62
C GLN A 13 4.10 -6.13 -10.73
N PHE A 14 4.48 -5.76 -11.96
CA PHE A 14 5.54 -4.77 -12.16
C PHE A 14 5.12 -3.36 -11.68
N PRO A 15 3.96 -2.79 -12.10
CA PRO A 15 3.43 -1.56 -11.51
C PRO A 15 3.29 -1.63 -9.98
N TRP A 16 2.87 -2.78 -9.44
CA TRP A 16 2.73 -2.98 -8.00
C TRP A 16 4.06 -2.86 -7.27
N ASN A 17 5.11 -3.50 -7.78
CA ASN A 17 6.45 -3.39 -7.19
C ASN A 17 6.97 -1.96 -7.24
N LEU A 18 6.75 -1.23 -8.35
CA LEU A 18 7.10 0.19 -8.44
C LEU A 18 6.34 1.03 -7.42
N ALA A 19 5.04 0.76 -7.22
CA ALA A 19 4.24 1.47 -6.23
C ALA A 19 4.75 1.22 -4.80
N GLN A 20 5.11 -0.03 -4.48
CA GLN A 20 5.65 -0.40 -3.19
C GLN A 20 7.00 0.30 -2.91
N ILE A 21 7.93 0.23 -3.87
CA ILE A 21 9.24 0.88 -3.77
C ILE A 21 9.11 2.39 -3.70
N GLY A 22 8.29 2.97 -4.58
CA GLY A 22 8.09 4.40 -4.64
C GLY A 22 7.51 4.95 -3.34
N LEU A 23 6.48 4.30 -2.79
CA LEU A 23 5.90 4.71 -1.51
C LEU A 23 6.87 4.56 -0.34
N PHE A 24 7.71 3.52 -0.35
CA PHE A 24 8.72 3.30 0.69
C PHE A 24 9.81 4.39 0.67
N ILE A 25 10.26 4.78 -0.53
CA ILE A 25 11.31 5.79 -0.72
C ILE A 25 10.76 7.21 -0.55
N PHE A 26 9.47 7.44 -0.83
CA PHE A 26 8.85 8.77 -0.91
C PHE A 26 9.15 9.70 0.27
N PRO A 27 9.07 9.27 1.54
CA PRO A 27 9.39 10.15 2.66
C PRO A 27 10.85 10.62 2.65
N LEU A 28 11.78 9.75 2.22
CA LEU A 28 13.22 10.00 2.20
C LEU A 28 13.68 10.79 0.98
N SER A 29 13.09 10.51 -0.18
CA SER A 29 13.30 11.27 -1.42
C SER A 29 11.94 11.47 -2.10
N PRO A 30 11.30 12.63 -1.89
CA PRO A 30 10.01 12.94 -2.50
C PRO A 30 10.06 12.87 -4.03
N PHE A 31 11.15 13.33 -4.64
CA PHE A 31 11.31 13.28 -6.10
C PHE A 31 11.37 11.85 -6.62
N LEU A 32 12.27 11.00 -6.10
CA LEU A 32 12.37 9.60 -6.53
C LEU A 32 11.08 8.84 -6.27
N GLY A 33 10.47 9.05 -5.11
CA GLY A 33 9.16 8.48 -4.78
C GLY A 33 8.08 8.92 -5.77
N ALA A 34 7.99 10.22 -6.07
CA ALA A 34 6.99 10.74 -7.00
C ALA A 34 7.18 10.20 -8.42
N VAL A 35 8.42 10.17 -8.93
CA VAL A 35 8.71 9.62 -10.27
C VAL A 35 8.36 8.15 -10.35
N THR A 36 8.76 7.35 -9.36
CA THR A 36 8.47 5.91 -9.34
C THR A 36 6.99 5.60 -9.19
N LEU A 37 6.27 6.35 -8.34
CA LEU A 37 4.80 6.27 -8.21
C LEU A 37 4.11 6.71 -9.51
N GLY A 38 4.60 7.76 -10.16
CA GLY A 38 4.10 8.23 -11.46
C GLY A 38 4.26 7.16 -12.55
N LEU A 39 5.43 6.51 -12.62
CA LEU A 39 5.68 5.39 -13.52
C LEU A 39 4.79 4.17 -13.21
N ALA A 40 4.53 3.89 -11.93
CA ALA A 40 3.60 2.84 -11.51
C ALA A 40 2.16 3.14 -11.99
N SER A 41 1.72 4.39 -11.82
CA SER A 41 0.40 4.84 -12.30
C SER A 41 0.31 4.75 -13.82
N LEU A 42 1.29 5.30 -14.55
CA LEU A 42 1.32 5.29 -16.02
C LEU A 42 1.29 3.87 -16.59
N LYS A 43 2.10 2.96 -16.05
CA LYS A 43 2.10 1.55 -16.50
C LYS A 43 0.79 0.84 -16.16
N THR A 44 0.13 1.19 -15.05
CA THR A 44 -1.20 0.67 -14.75
C THR A 44 -2.22 1.17 -15.77
N TRP A 45 -2.20 2.46 -16.11
CA TRP A 45 -3.03 3.03 -17.17
C TRP A 45 -2.88 2.30 -18.50
N LEU A 46 -1.64 2.07 -18.94
CA LEU A 46 -1.38 1.35 -20.19
C LEU A 46 -1.92 -0.08 -20.18
N ARG A 47 -1.88 -0.76 -19.02
CA ARG A 47 -2.31 -2.17 -18.89
C ARG A 47 -3.79 -2.35 -18.57
N GLN A 48 -4.45 -1.37 -17.96
CA GLN A 48 -5.84 -1.44 -17.52
C GLN A 48 -6.71 -0.27 -17.99
N HIS A 49 -6.40 0.33 -19.15
CA HIS A 49 -7.16 1.44 -19.71
C HIS A 49 -8.67 1.17 -19.79
N ARG A 50 -9.09 -0.05 -20.18
CA ARG A 50 -10.52 -0.41 -20.28
C ARG A 50 -11.23 -0.31 -18.93
N THR A 51 -10.65 -0.91 -17.89
CA THR A 51 -11.19 -0.87 -16.53
C THR A 51 -11.28 0.56 -16.01
N ILE A 52 -10.27 1.38 -16.31
CA ILE A 52 -10.20 2.77 -15.85
C ILE A 52 -11.27 3.63 -16.54
N ILE A 53 -11.45 3.51 -17.86
CA ILE A 53 -12.42 4.29 -18.64
C ILE A 53 -13.86 3.84 -18.35
N GLN A 54 -14.08 2.58 -17.98
CA GLN A 54 -15.42 2.08 -17.67
C GLN A 54 -15.89 2.40 -16.24
N SER A 55 -15.01 2.94 -15.38
CA SER A 55 -15.37 3.24 -13.99
C SER A 55 -16.21 4.52 -13.89
N PRO A 56 -17.42 4.48 -13.29
CA PRO A 56 -18.29 5.65 -13.16
C PRO A 56 -17.67 6.74 -12.26
N LEU A 57 -16.84 6.35 -11.29
CA LEU A 57 -16.13 7.31 -10.44
C LEU A 57 -15.11 8.13 -11.26
N ASN A 58 -14.43 7.50 -12.21
CA ASN A 58 -13.48 8.17 -13.08
C ASN A 58 -14.18 9.09 -14.08
N TRP A 59 -15.40 8.77 -14.50
CA TRP A 59 -16.25 9.71 -15.25
C TRP A 59 -16.63 10.93 -14.41
N GLY A 60 -16.90 10.77 -13.12
CA GLY A 60 -17.10 11.88 -12.19
C GLY A 60 -15.87 12.81 -12.14
N PHE A 61 -14.67 12.25 -12.00
CA PHE A 61 -13.43 13.03 -12.06
C PHE A 61 -13.17 13.67 -13.42
N ALA A 62 -13.52 12.99 -14.52
CA ALA A 62 -13.39 13.54 -15.87
C ALA A 62 -14.33 14.74 -16.06
N LEU A 63 -15.60 14.61 -15.64
CA LEU A 63 -16.57 15.70 -15.68
C LEU A 63 -16.11 16.88 -14.83
N LEU A 64 -15.69 16.63 -13.58
CA LEU A 64 -15.16 17.66 -12.70
C LEU A 64 -13.92 18.33 -13.32
N GLY A 65 -13.01 17.56 -13.92
CA GLY A 65 -11.84 18.08 -14.62
C GLY A 65 -12.21 19.01 -15.78
N VAL A 66 -13.18 18.62 -16.60
CA VAL A 66 -13.70 19.47 -17.69
C VAL A 66 -14.34 20.74 -17.14
N LEU A 67 -15.15 20.64 -16.08
CA LEU A 67 -15.77 21.80 -15.43
C LEU A 67 -14.70 22.76 -14.86
N LEU A 68 -13.63 22.24 -14.28
CA LEU A 68 -12.52 23.03 -13.78
C LEU A 68 -11.77 23.74 -14.92
N ILE A 69 -11.53 23.06 -16.05
CA ILE A 69 -10.91 23.69 -17.24
C ILE A 69 -11.78 24.86 -17.73
N ILE A 70 -13.09 24.64 -17.85
CA ILE A 70 -14.04 25.68 -18.27
C ILE A 70 -14.02 26.84 -17.27
N SER A 71 -14.11 26.55 -15.97
CA SER A 71 -14.09 27.56 -14.91
C SER A 71 -12.80 28.38 -14.93
N SER A 72 -11.64 27.76 -15.12
CA SER A 72 -10.35 28.45 -15.21
C SER A 72 -10.26 29.36 -16.44
N ALA A 73 -10.95 29.03 -17.55
CA ALA A 73 -11.01 29.90 -18.73
C ALA A 73 -11.79 31.21 -18.48
N PHE A 74 -12.73 31.20 -17.53
CA PHE A 74 -13.51 32.38 -17.10
C PHE A 74 -12.94 33.09 -15.86
N ALA A 75 -11.84 32.60 -15.29
CA ALA A 75 -11.24 33.20 -14.10
C ALA A 75 -10.66 34.60 -14.42
N GLU A 76 -10.75 35.51 -13.44
CA GLU A 76 -10.19 36.86 -13.52
C GLU A 76 -8.66 36.80 -13.72
N ASN A 77 -7.98 35.94 -12.96
CA ASN A 77 -6.57 35.64 -13.14
C ASN A 77 -6.37 34.24 -13.74
N LYS A 78 -6.45 34.17 -15.07
CA LYS A 78 -6.38 32.91 -15.84
C LYS A 78 -5.07 32.16 -15.61
N THR A 79 -3.94 32.87 -15.54
CA THR A 79 -2.62 32.26 -15.38
C THR A 79 -2.54 31.47 -14.07
N GLU A 80 -2.90 32.09 -12.95
CA GLU A 80 -2.93 31.43 -11.64
C GLU A 80 -3.93 30.26 -11.63
N ALA A 81 -5.10 30.43 -12.25
CA ALA A 81 -6.11 29.37 -12.33
C ALA A 81 -5.62 28.14 -13.10
N PHE A 82 -4.91 28.33 -14.22
CA PHE A 82 -4.32 27.24 -15.00
C PHE A 82 -3.10 26.62 -14.31
N LEU A 83 -2.29 27.39 -13.59
CA LEU A 83 -1.19 26.86 -12.77
C LEU A 83 -1.74 25.98 -11.62
N GLY A 84 -2.79 26.43 -10.95
CA GLY A 84 -3.50 25.61 -9.96
C GLY A 84 -4.05 24.32 -10.57
N LEU A 85 -4.61 24.40 -11.78
CA LEU A 85 -5.13 23.24 -12.49
C LEU A 85 -4.04 22.23 -12.87
N PHE A 86 -2.87 22.70 -13.31
CA PHE A 86 -1.72 21.84 -13.60
C PHE A 86 -1.22 21.11 -12.35
N ASN A 87 -1.31 21.74 -11.17
CA ASN A 87 -1.01 21.06 -9.91
C ASN A 87 -2.10 20.07 -9.51
N PHE A 88 -3.36 20.30 -9.86
CA PHE A 88 -4.48 19.51 -9.35
C PHE A 88 -4.90 18.32 -10.22
N LEU A 89 -5.04 18.51 -11.54
CA LEU A 89 -5.52 17.45 -12.45
C LEU A 89 -4.64 16.19 -12.50
N PRO A 90 -3.30 16.26 -12.37
CA PRO A 90 -2.48 15.05 -12.30
C PRO A 90 -2.90 14.10 -11.16
N PHE A 91 -3.44 14.62 -10.06
CA PHE A 91 -3.93 13.79 -8.96
C PHE A 91 -5.17 12.96 -9.34
N PHE A 92 -6.03 13.43 -10.25
CA PHE A 92 -7.15 12.64 -10.76
C PHE A 92 -6.65 11.45 -11.58
N LEU A 93 -5.68 11.70 -12.46
CA LEU A 93 -5.06 10.63 -13.26
C LEU A 93 -4.32 9.63 -12.37
N PHE A 94 -3.61 10.13 -11.36
CA PHE A 94 -2.93 9.31 -10.37
C PHE A 94 -3.92 8.43 -9.61
N PHE A 95 -4.99 9.02 -9.08
CA PHE A 95 -6.06 8.29 -8.38
C PHE A 95 -6.69 7.22 -9.27
N ALA A 96 -7.06 7.55 -10.51
CA ALA A 96 -7.65 6.61 -11.44
C ALA A 96 -6.72 5.42 -11.71
N GLY A 97 -5.42 5.67 -11.91
CA GLY A 97 -4.42 4.61 -12.09
C GLY A 97 -4.25 3.74 -10.84
N PHE A 98 -4.12 4.34 -9.66
CA PHE A 98 -3.94 3.61 -8.40
C PHE A 98 -5.20 2.86 -7.95
N SER A 99 -6.40 3.37 -8.26
CA SER A 99 -7.66 2.68 -7.99
C SER A 99 -7.77 1.35 -8.77
N ALA A 100 -7.21 1.29 -9.98
CA ALA A 100 -7.14 0.06 -10.77
C ALA A 100 -6.00 -0.89 -10.31
N LEU A 101 -4.93 -0.32 -9.75
CA LEU A 101 -3.80 -1.08 -9.20
C LEU A 101 -4.12 -1.73 -7.84
N ILE A 102 -4.88 -1.05 -6.98
CA ILE A 102 -5.22 -1.54 -5.65
C ILE A 102 -6.56 -2.27 -5.73
N GLN A 103 -6.51 -3.60 -5.67
CA GLN A 103 -7.67 -4.46 -5.87
C GLN A 103 -8.15 -5.16 -4.60
N THR A 104 -7.31 -5.18 -3.54
CA THR A 104 -7.61 -5.94 -2.32
C THR A 104 -7.22 -5.19 -1.05
N PRO A 105 -7.91 -5.44 0.09
CA PRO A 105 -7.53 -4.87 1.39
C PRO A 105 -6.10 -5.24 1.81
N THR A 106 -5.63 -6.43 1.42
CA THR A 106 -4.25 -6.88 1.69
C THR A 106 -3.20 -5.98 1.04
N GLN A 107 -3.49 -5.39 -0.13
CA GLN A 107 -2.60 -4.43 -0.78
C GLN A 107 -2.54 -3.10 -0.02
N LEU A 108 -3.68 -2.60 0.47
CA LEU A 108 -3.71 -1.42 1.35
C LEU A 108 -2.91 -1.64 2.64
N ARG A 109 -3.01 -2.84 3.22
CA ARG A 109 -2.20 -3.24 4.38
C ARG A 109 -0.69 -3.17 4.08
N GLN A 110 -0.26 -3.61 2.90
CA GLN A 110 1.15 -3.53 2.48
C GLN A 110 1.62 -2.08 2.31
N LEU A 111 0.83 -1.25 1.64
CA LEU A 111 1.14 0.18 1.50
C LEU A 111 1.25 0.86 2.88
N SER A 112 0.36 0.49 3.80
CA SER A 112 0.38 0.99 5.19
C SER A 112 1.68 0.58 5.90
N TRP A 113 2.08 -0.68 5.79
CA TRP A 113 3.35 -1.15 6.35
C TRP A 113 4.56 -0.42 5.74
N ASN A 114 4.58 -0.16 4.44
CA ASN A 114 5.68 0.56 3.81
C ASN A 114 5.85 1.97 4.40
N LEU A 115 4.74 2.69 4.62
CA LEU A 115 4.76 4.02 5.24
C LEU A 115 5.18 3.99 6.71
N VAL A 116 4.72 3.00 7.47
CA VAL A 116 5.10 2.83 8.89
C VAL A 116 6.58 2.45 9.03
N ILE A 117 7.12 1.61 8.15
CA ILE A 117 8.54 1.24 8.20
C ILE A 117 9.40 2.42 7.74
N SER A 118 9.00 3.12 6.67
CA SER A 118 9.76 4.26 6.17
C SER A 118 9.71 5.48 7.10
N SER A 119 8.73 5.58 8.01
CA SER A 119 8.73 6.64 9.03
C SER A 119 9.79 6.45 10.11
N ILE A 120 10.31 5.24 10.32
CA ILE A 120 11.34 4.97 11.34
C ILE A 120 12.57 5.86 11.13
N PRO A 121 13.24 5.87 9.97
CA PRO A 121 14.37 6.77 9.74
C PRO A 121 13.98 8.25 9.83
N VAL A 122 12.78 8.64 9.38
CA VAL A 122 12.28 10.02 9.49
C VAL A 122 12.23 10.48 10.94
N VAL A 123 11.68 9.65 11.83
CA VAL A 123 11.55 9.95 13.25
C VAL A 123 12.92 9.96 13.94
N ILE A 124 13.79 9.01 13.62
CA ILE A 124 15.18 8.98 14.13
C ILE A 124 15.91 10.28 13.75
N ILE A 125 15.84 10.68 12.48
CA ILE A 125 16.50 11.91 12.00
C ILE A 125 15.93 13.13 12.71
N GLY A 126 14.62 13.26 12.86
CA GLY A 126 14.04 14.44 13.51
C GLY A 126 14.28 14.48 15.03
N PHE A 127 14.37 13.34 15.72
CA PHE A 127 14.84 13.32 17.11
C PHE A 127 16.33 13.68 17.21
N GLY A 128 17.14 13.21 16.27
CA GLY A 128 18.53 13.64 16.10
C GLY A 128 18.66 15.15 15.95
N GLN A 129 17.82 15.75 15.09
CA GLN A 129 17.75 17.19 14.88
C GLN A 129 17.37 17.95 16.16
N LEU A 130 16.35 17.49 16.89
CA LEU A 130 15.80 18.19 18.05
C LEU A 130 16.67 18.07 19.31
N PHE A 131 17.15 16.87 19.63
CA PHE A 131 17.85 16.61 20.89
C PHE A 131 19.37 16.63 20.77
N PHE A 132 19.91 16.23 19.63
CA PHE A 132 21.36 16.09 19.42
C PHE A 132 21.94 17.15 18.48
N GLY A 133 21.10 18.08 18.01
CA GLY A 133 21.50 19.14 17.08
C GLY A 133 22.03 18.59 15.76
N TRP A 134 21.55 17.43 15.29
CA TRP A 134 21.96 16.89 14.00
C TRP A 134 21.62 17.88 12.89
N THR A 135 22.64 18.28 12.14
CA THR A 135 22.53 19.12 10.96
C THR A 135 23.22 18.40 9.81
N SER A 136 22.61 18.38 8.64
CA SER A 136 23.22 17.81 7.45
C SER A 136 22.69 18.53 6.22
N LYS A 137 23.59 18.77 5.28
CA LYS A 137 23.26 19.24 3.93
C LYS A 137 23.90 18.26 2.97
N LEU A 138 23.16 17.19 2.67
CA LEU A 138 23.57 16.19 1.70
C LEU A 138 22.73 16.36 0.46
N GLU A 139 23.36 16.84 -0.60
CA GLU A 139 22.78 17.03 -1.93
C GLU A 139 23.49 16.06 -2.88
N ILE A 140 22.82 14.97 -3.26
CA ILE A 140 23.35 13.99 -4.23
C ILE A 140 22.51 14.10 -5.50
N LEU A 141 23.06 14.77 -6.53
CA LEU A 141 22.33 15.32 -7.69
C LEU A 141 21.16 16.18 -7.18
N TRP A 142 21.15 17.49 -7.46
CA TRP A 142 20.18 18.43 -6.86
C TRP A 142 18.71 17.95 -6.87
N ILE A 143 18.34 17.07 -7.81
CA ILE A 143 17.00 16.54 -8.02
C ILE A 143 16.74 15.18 -7.34
N VAL A 144 17.77 14.37 -7.05
CA VAL A 144 17.60 12.94 -6.72
C VAL A 144 17.54 12.70 -5.21
N LEU A 145 18.39 13.36 -4.44
CA LEU A 145 18.39 13.24 -2.98
C LEU A 145 18.86 14.55 -2.35
N GLU A 146 17.93 15.26 -1.73
CA GLU A 146 18.20 16.42 -0.89
C GLU A 146 17.84 16.07 0.55
N ILE A 147 18.84 15.71 1.36
CA ILE A 147 18.69 15.61 2.81
C ILE A 147 19.21 16.91 3.39
N ASN A 148 18.28 17.84 3.57
CA ASN A 148 18.53 19.14 4.15
C ASN A 148 17.87 19.20 5.52
N ILE A 149 18.70 19.21 6.56
CA ILE A 149 18.26 19.26 7.95
C ILE A 149 18.67 20.62 8.49
N LEU A 150 17.70 21.53 8.57
CA LEU A 150 17.93 22.84 9.16
C LEU A 150 18.27 22.71 10.65
N PRO A 151 19.25 23.48 11.16
CA PRO A 151 19.47 23.59 12.60
C PRO A 151 18.19 24.01 13.31
N GLN A 152 17.79 23.30 14.37
CA GLN A 152 16.60 23.60 15.19
C GLN A 152 15.23 23.49 14.49
N GLY A 153 15.19 23.12 13.20
CA GLY A 153 13.96 22.98 12.42
C GLY A 153 13.28 24.30 12.06
N ASP A 154 12.16 24.20 11.35
CA ASP A 154 11.35 25.35 10.94
C ASP A 154 9.86 25.14 11.29
N PRO A 155 9.27 25.95 12.18
CA PRO A 155 9.89 27.03 12.98
C PRO A 155 10.95 26.51 13.97
N PRO A 156 11.90 27.36 14.42
CA PRO A 156 12.94 26.97 15.37
C PRO A 156 12.38 26.38 16.66
N GLY A 157 13.04 25.34 17.17
CA GLY A 157 12.63 24.59 18.36
C GLY A 157 11.55 23.55 18.09
N ARG A 158 11.16 23.32 16.83
CA ARG A 158 10.22 22.28 16.43
C ARG A 158 10.90 21.29 15.50
N MET A 159 10.61 20.00 15.71
CA MET A 159 11.09 18.93 14.84
C MET A 159 10.55 19.13 13.42
N ALA A 160 11.45 19.18 12.42
CA ALA A 160 11.10 19.26 11.00
C ALA A 160 11.59 18.03 10.20
N SER A 161 12.58 17.30 10.73
CA SER A 161 13.26 16.20 10.07
C SER A 161 13.69 16.60 8.65
N ILE A 162 13.59 15.68 7.70
CA ILE A 162 13.85 15.88 6.28
C ILE A 162 12.74 16.64 5.53
N PHE A 163 11.66 17.01 6.20
CA PHE A 163 10.51 17.68 5.57
C PHE A 163 10.64 19.21 5.53
N MET A 164 11.79 19.75 5.96
CA MET A 164 12.13 21.18 6.03
C MET A 164 11.25 22.01 6.97
N HIS A 165 10.00 21.60 7.22
CA HIS A 165 9.01 22.31 8.01
C HIS A 165 8.22 21.37 8.92
N ALA A 166 8.04 21.77 10.18
CA ALA A 166 7.35 21.01 11.22
C ALA A 166 5.89 20.67 10.89
N ASN A 167 5.18 21.54 10.16
CA ASN A 167 3.78 21.28 9.79
C ASN A 167 3.67 20.14 8.79
N THR A 168 4.58 20.08 7.81
CA THR A 168 4.66 19.00 6.82
C THR A 168 5.00 17.67 7.50
N LEU A 169 5.98 17.68 8.41
CA LEU A 169 6.30 16.50 9.21
C LEU A 169 5.10 16.04 10.06
N ALA A 170 4.40 16.96 10.72
CA ALA A 170 3.25 16.62 11.54
C ALA A 170 2.11 16.00 10.71
N ALA A 171 1.81 16.57 9.55
CA ALA A 171 0.81 16.00 8.63
C ALA A 171 1.19 14.57 8.21
N TYR A 172 2.46 14.34 7.87
CA TYR A 172 2.98 13.01 7.55
C TYR A 172 2.84 12.04 8.74
N LEU A 173 3.28 12.44 9.94
CA LEU A 173 3.25 11.59 11.12
C LEU A 173 1.82 11.24 11.57
N VAL A 174 0.86 12.17 11.43
CA VAL A 174 -0.56 11.88 11.72
C VAL A 174 -1.09 10.76 10.82
N ILE A 175 -0.78 10.81 9.52
CA ILE A 175 -1.18 9.76 8.57
C ILE A 175 -0.56 8.42 8.98
N VAL A 176 0.76 8.40 9.20
CA VAL A 176 1.48 7.19 9.60
C VAL A 176 0.97 6.63 10.93
N PHE A 177 0.67 7.49 11.90
CA PHE A 177 0.15 7.10 13.19
C PHE A 177 -1.21 6.40 13.07
N ILE A 178 -2.13 6.97 12.29
CA ILE A 178 -3.45 6.35 12.05
C ILE A 178 -3.30 4.98 11.37
N LEU A 179 -2.42 4.89 10.36
CA LEU A 179 -2.14 3.62 9.67
C LEU A 179 -1.51 2.59 10.63
N GLY A 180 -0.55 3.01 11.44
CA GLY A 180 0.11 2.18 12.44
C GLY A 180 -0.86 1.66 13.51
N LEU A 181 -1.76 2.51 14.01
CA LEU A 181 -2.82 2.09 14.92
C LEU A 181 -3.76 1.05 14.29
N GLY A 182 -4.14 1.25 13.02
CA GLY A 182 -4.95 0.28 12.29
C GLY A 182 -4.27 -1.09 12.17
N LEU A 183 -2.98 -1.12 11.80
CA LEU A 183 -2.18 -2.34 11.70
C LEU A 183 -1.98 -3.03 13.06
N TRP A 184 -1.80 -2.25 14.13
CA TRP A 184 -1.66 -2.77 15.48
C TRP A 184 -2.97 -3.41 15.97
N LEU A 185 -4.11 -2.74 15.77
CA LEU A 185 -5.43 -3.25 16.14
C LEU A 185 -5.74 -4.56 15.40
N GLU A 186 -5.47 -4.59 14.09
CA GLU A 186 -5.62 -5.81 13.28
C GLU A 186 -4.78 -6.95 13.83
N SER A 187 -3.51 -6.69 14.18
CA SER A 187 -2.60 -7.69 14.75
C SER A 187 -3.08 -8.18 16.12
N TYR A 188 -3.60 -7.29 16.96
CA TYR A 188 -4.15 -7.62 18.28
C TYR A 188 -5.38 -8.53 18.18
N GLN A 189 -6.30 -8.23 17.26
CA GLN A 189 -7.48 -9.08 17.01
C GLN A 189 -7.09 -10.49 16.54
N GLN A 190 -6.10 -10.60 15.65
CA GLN A 190 -5.60 -11.89 15.17
C GLN A 190 -4.99 -12.73 16.31
N LEU A 191 -4.25 -12.10 17.23
CA LEU A 191 -3.69 -12.77 18.41
C LEU A 191 -4.79 -13.27 19.35
N ARG A 192 -5.82 -12.46 19.59
CA ARG A 192 -6.94 -12.82 20.47
C ARG A 192 -7.82 -13.94 19.90
N GLY A 193 -8.08 -13.92 18.58
CA GLY A 193 -8.82 -14.97 17.89
C GLY A 193 -8.10 -16.32 17.88
N ARG A 194 -6.75 -16.32 17.82
CA ARG A 194 -5.95 -17.55 17.94
C ARG A 194 -5.96 -18.13 19.35
N GLY A 195 -6.05 -17.31 20.39
CA GLY A 195 -6.16 -17.74 21.78
C GLY A 195 -7.46 -18.49 22.10
N GLN A 196 -8.58 -18.12 21.45
CA GLN A 196 -9.87 -18.78 21.64
C GLN A 196 -9.97 -20.13 20.90
N GLY A 197 -9.32 -20.27 19.72
CA GLY A 197 -9.31 -21.53 18.97
C GLY A 197 -8.42 -22.64 19.56
N ALA A 198 -7.45 -22.29 20.42
CA ALA A 198 -6.57 -23.24 21.08
C ALA A 198 -7.17 -23.85 22.37
N GLY A 199 -8.12 -23.17 23.02
CA GLY A 199 -8.77 -23.64 24.26
C GLY A 199 -9.92 -24.64 24.05
N GLY A 200 -10.42 -24.82 22.82
CA GLY A 200 -11.61 -25.63 22.53
C GLY A 200 -11.37 -27.10 22.16
N ARG A 201 -10.12 -27.57 22.07
CA ARG A 201 -9.79 -28.96 21.65
C ARG A 201 -9.38 -29.90 22.79
N GLY A 202 -9.51 -29.48 24.05
CA GLY A 202 -9.02 -30.23 25.22
C GLY A 202 -10.08 -30.90 26.10
N GLN A 203 -11.38 -30.88 25.74
CA GLN A 203 -12.44 -31.49 26.55
C GLN A 203 -13.30 -32.40 25.67
N GLY A 204 -12.91 -33.66 25.54
CA GLY A 204 -13.69 -34.63 24.75
C GLY A 204 -12.96 -35.94 24.45
N ALA A 205 -12.27 -36.53 25.43
CA ALA A 205 -11.79 -37.91 25.31
C ALA A 205 -11.70 -38.55 26.69
N GLY A 206 -12.87 -38.74 27.31
CA GLY A 206 -13.04 -39.55 28.50
C GLY A 206 -14.17 -40.56 28.29
N GLY A 207 -13.80 -41.83 28.14
CA GLY A 207 -14.63 -42.97 28.53
C GLY A 207 -15.63 -43.51 27.51
N ARG A 208 -15.25 -44.62 26.84
CA ARG A 208 -16.08 -45.85 26.79
C ARG A 208 -15.21 -47.00 26.28
N GLY A 209 -15.10 -48.02 27.13
CA GLY A 209 -14.27 -49.18 26.89
C GLY A 209 -14.98 -50.32 26.15
N GLN A 210 -14.20 -51.41 26.08
CA GLN A 210 -14.58 -52.81 25.87
C GLN A 210 -14.90 -53.28 24.45
N GLY A 211 -14.25 -54.39 24.08
CA GLY A 211 -14.89 -55.39 23.20
C GLY A 211 -14.05 -55.93 22.06
N ALA A 212 -13.11 -56.82 22.37
CA ALA A 212 -12.76 -58.05 21.67
C ALA A 212 -13.13 -58.27 20.17
N GLY A 213 -12.11 -58.64 19.39
CA GLY A 213 -12.13 -59.88 18.60
C GLY A 213 -12.68 -59.83 17.18
N GLY A 214 -11.85 -60.21 16.20
CA GLY A 214 -12.35 -60.63 14.88
C GLY A 214 -11.35 -60.51 13.74
N ARG A 215 -10.52 -61.54 13.54
CA ARG A 215 -9.75 -61.78 12.31
C ARG A 215 -10.66 -62.35 11.22
N GLY A 216 -10.39 -61.98 9.96
CA GLY A 216 -10.78 -62.69 8.72
C GLY A 216 -10.47 -61.76 7.54
N GLN A 217 -9.40 -61.93 6.73
CA GLN A 217 -9.06 -62.97 5.74
C GLN A 217 -10.16 -63.29 4.71
N GLY A 218 -9.79 -63.19 3.42
CA GLY A 218 -10.54 -63.60 2.22
C GLY A 218 -10.57 -62.48 1.18
N ALA A 219 -9.63 -62.33 0.25
CA ALA A 219 -9.29 -63.17 -0.92
C ALA A 219 -10.38 -63.22 -2.01
N GLY A 220 -10.00 -62.85 -3.25
CA GLY A 220 -10.50 -63.55 -4.45
C GLY A 220 -11.08 -62.71 -5.60
N GLY A 221 -10.45 -62.84 -6.79
CA GLY A 221 -11.04 -62.65 -8.14
C GLY A 221 -10.97 -61.21 -8.68
N ARG A 222 -10.20 -60.83 -9.71
CA ARG A 222 -9.75 -61.44 -10.98
C ARG A 222 -10.89 -61.83 -11.94
N GLY A 223 -11.01 -61.05 -13.02
CA GLY A 223 -11.85 -61.30 -14.19
C GLY A 223 -12.26 -59.97 -14.84
N LYS A 224 -11.43 -59.33 -15.68
CA LYS A 224 -11.24 -59.53 -17.13
C LYS A 224 -12.51 -59.26 -17.96
N GLU A 225 -12.24 -58.52 -19.06
CA GLU A 225 -13.00 -58.52 -20.32
C GLU A 225 -14.32 -57.71 -20.24
N ASP A 226 -14.71 -56.86 -21.18
CA ASP A 226 -14.14 -56.55 -22.48
C ASP A 226 -14.97 -55.40 -23.11
N LEU A 227 -14.40 -54.84 -24.17
CA LEU A 227 -15.10 -54.33 -25.36
C LEU A 227 -15.93 -53.01 -25.30
N LYS A 228 -15.36 -52.03 -26.01
CA LYS A 228 -15.89 -51.41 -27.25
C LYS A 228 -17.06 -50.41 -27.18
N THR A 229 -16.71 -49.20 -27.60
CA THR A 229 -17.29 -48.44 -28.73
C THR A 229 -18.77 -48.04 -28.64
N PHE A 230 -19.05 -46.73 -28.64
CA PHE A 230 -19.60 -45.97 -29.78
C PHE A 230 -20.08 -44.58 -29.33
N ALA A 231 -19.74 -43.59 -30.17
CA ALA A 231 -20.28 -42.23 -30.28
C ALA A 231 -20.02 -41.24 -29.12
#